data_AF-A0A258E6P4-F1
#
_entry.id   AF-A0A258E6P4-F1
#
_cell.length_a   1.000
_cell.length_b   1.000
_cell.length_c   1.000
_cell.angle_alpha   90.00
_cell.angle_beta   90.00
_cell.angle_gamma   90.00
#
_symmetry.space_group_name_H-M   'P 1'
#
loop_
_entity.id
_entity.type
_entity.pdbx_description
1 polymer ?
#
loop_
_entity_poly.entity_id
_entity_poly.type
_entity_poly.pdbx_seq_one_letter_code
_entity_poly.pdbx_strand_id
1 'polypeptide(L)' 'MLERIIALSIRYRWVVLALALIASVIGVWSFQRLPIDATPDITNVQIQINTEAPGYSPLEAEQRITFPVETAIAGA' A
#
# COMPACT_ATOMS: atom_id res chain seq x y z
N MET A 1 -29.49 27.08 -6.03
CA MET A 1 -28.03 26.82 -5.93
C MET A 1 -27.48 26.16 -7.19
N LEU A 2 -28.01 25.00 -7.61
CA LEU A 2 -27.61 24.31 -8.84
C LEU A 2 -27.70 25.19 -10.09
N GLU A 3 -28.80 25.93 -10.24
CA GLU A 3 -28.97 26.90 -11.34
C GLU A 3 -27.86 27.95 -11.38
N ARG A 4 -27.38 28.40 -10.22
CA ARG A 4 -26.29 29.38 -10.14
C ARG A 4 -24.96 28.77 -10.57
N ILE A 5 -24.72 27.50 -10.23
CA ILE A 5 -23.52 26.77 -10.67
C ILE A 5 -23.59 26.55 -12.18
N ILE A 6 -24.73 26.12 -12.71
CA ILE A 6 -24.93 25.92 -14.15
C ILE A 6 -24.75 27.23 -14.92
N ALA A 7 -25.36 28.33 -14.46
CA ALA A 7 -25.20 29.64 -15.07
C ALA A 7 -23.74 30.13 -15.05
N LEU A 8 -23.01 29.88 -13.95
CA LEU A 8 -21.58 30.20 -13.85
C LEU A 8 -20.75 29.35 -14.82
N SER A 9 -21.04 28.06 -14.92
CA SER A 9 -20.37 27.13 -15.83
C SER A 9 -20.58 27.50 -17.30
N ILE A 10 -21.79 27.95 -17.67
CA ILE A 10 -22.10 28.40 -19.03
C ILE A 10 -21.42 29.75 -19.34
N ARG A 11 -21.42 30.67 -18.36
CA ARG A 11 -20.77 31.99 -18.49
C ARG A 11 -19.27 31.87 -18.69
N TYR A 12 -18.61 30.98 -17.95
CA TYR A 12 -17.16 30.74 -18.04
C TYR A 12 -16.85 29.43 -18.76
N ARG A 13 -17.56 29.11 -19.84
CA ARG A 13 -17.46 27.83 -20.56
C ARG A 13 -16.03 27.45 -20.93
N TRP A 14 -15.18 28.42 -21.29
CA TRP A 14 -13.78 28.17 -21.64
C TRP A 14 -12.93 27.75 -20.45
N VAL A 15 -13.18 28.33 -19.28
CA VAL A 15 -12.51 27.93 -18.03
C VAL A 15 -12.94 26.53 -17.65
N VAL A 16 -14.23 26.21 -17.75
CA VAL A 16 -14.74 24.86 -17.47
C VAL A 16 -14.13 23.82 -18.41
N LEU A 17 -14.06 24.12 -19.72
CA LEU A 17 -13.42 23.24 -20.70
C LEU A 17 -11.92 23.06 -20.44
N ALA A 18 -11.21 24.12 -20.09
CA ALA A 18 -9.79 24.04 -19.73
C ALA A 18 -9.57 23.17 -18.49
N LEU A 19 -10.38 23.34 -17.45
CA LEU A 19 -10.33 22.51 -16.24
C LEU A 19 -10.64 21.04 -16.55
N ALA A 20 -11.64 20.77 -17.38
CA ALA A 20 -11.98 19.41 -17.81
C ALA A 20 -10.84 18.76 -18.60
N LEU A 21 -10.18 19.53 -19.48
CA LEU A 21 -9.02 19.05 -20.24
C LEU A 21 -7.84 18.72 -19.32
N ILE A 22 -7.51 19.62 -18.39
CA ILE A 22 -6.45 19.41 -17.40
C ILE A 22 -6.74 18.15 -16.56
N ALA A 23 -7.96 18.02 -16.05
CA ALA A 23 -8.37 16.85 -15.29
C ALA A 23 -8.26 15.56 -16.10
N SER A 24 -8.64 15.60 -17.38
CA SER A 24 -8.50 14.46 -18.31
C SER A 24 -7.04 14.08 -18.54
N VAL A 25 -6.16 15.05 -18.78
CA VAL A 25 -4.72 14.81 -18.99
C VAL A 25 -4.08 14.20 -17.74
N ILE A 26 -4.37 14.76 -16.55
CA ILE A 26 -3.90 14.20 -15.27
C ILE A 26 -4.44 12.79 -15.08
N GLY A 27 -5.72 12.56 -15.41
CA GLY A 27 -6.35 11.24 -15.33
C GLY A 27 -5.65 10.20 -16.20
N VAL A 28 -5.40 10.52 -17.48
CA VAL A 28 -4.68 9.62 -18.40
C VAL A 28 -3.25 9.35 -17.92
N TRP A 29 -2.55 10.39 -17.49
CA TRP A 29 -1.19 10.27 -16.98
C TRP A 29 -1.11 9.40 -15.72
N SER A 30 -2.07 9.55 -14.81
CA SER A 30 -2.16 8.72 -13.60
C SER A 30 -2.54 7.28 -13.94
N PHE A 31 -3.46 7.08 -14.90
CA PHE A 31 -3.87 5.76 -15.35
C PHE A 31 -2.70 4.97 -15.96
N GLN A 32 -1.85 5.63 -16.75
CA GLN A 32 -0.65 5.02 -17.33
C GLN A 32 0.43 4.67 -16.30
N ARG A 33 0.40 5.28 -15.11
CA ARG A 33 1.38 5.09 -14.04
C ARG A 33 0.87 4.22 -12.90
N LEU A 34 -0.39 3.79 -12.98
CA LEU A 34 -0.95 2.92 -11.97
C LEU A 34 -0.22 1.56 -12.07
N PRO A 35 0.46 1.10 -11.02
CA PRO A 35 1.04 -0.23 -11.04
C PRO A 35 -0.10 -1.24 -11.14
N ILE A 36 -0.09 -2.04 -12.22
CA ILE A 36 -1.07 -3.09 -12.45
C ILE A 36 -0.47 -4.37 -11.88
N ASP A 37 -1.00 -4.83 -10.75
CA ASP A 37 -0.72 -6.17 -10.25
C ASP A 37 -1.84 -7.12 -10.67
N ALA A 38 -1.44 -8.26 -11.26
CA ALA A 38 -2.37 -9.24 -11.83
C ALA A 38 -3.15 -10.02 -10.78
N THR A 39 -2.70 -10.01 -9.53
CA THR A 39 -3.31 -10.72 -8.40
C THR A 39 -3.31 -9.81 -7.18
N PRO A 40 -4.42 -9.74 -6.43
CA PRO A 40 -4.38 -9.08 -5.13
C PRO A 40 -3.36 -9.79 -4.23
N ASP A 41 -2.60 -9.03 -3.46
CA ASP A 41 -1.69 -9.61 -2.47
C ASP A 41 -2.51 -10.30 -1.37
N ILE A 42 -2.46 -11.63 -1.37
CA ILE A 42 -3.11 -12.50 -0.40
C ILE A 42 -2.11 -13.06 0.61
N THR A 43 -0.88 -12.56 0.62
CA THR A 43 0.15 -13.03 1.55
C THR A 43 -0.10 -12.46 2.94
N ASN A 44 -0.08 -13.33 3.95
CA ASN A 44 -0.11 -12.87 5.33
C ASN A 44 1.19 -12.11 5.65
N VAL A 45 1.08 -11.03 6.42
CA VAL A 45 2.25 -10.31 6.94
C VAL A 45 2.99 -11.25 7.89
N GLN A 46 4.13 -11.77 7.42
CA GLN A 46 4.98 -12.70 8.17
C GLN A 46 6.35 -12.05 8.38
N ILE A 47 6.86 -12.15 9.62
CA ILE A 47 8.19 -11.69 9.98
C ILE A 47 9.02 -12.95 10.28
N GLN A 48 10.01 -13.24 9.43
CA GLN A 48 10.90 -14.38 9.62
C GLN A 48 12.16 -13.95 10.36
N ILE A 49 12.49 -14.68 11.42
CA ILE A 49 13.70 -14.47 12.22
C ILE A 49 14.58 -15.71 12.09
N ASN A 50 15.73 -15.55 11.44
CA ASN A 50 16.71 -16.61 11.27
C ASN A 50 17.90 -16.32 12.19
N THR A 51 18.24 -17.27 13.06
CA THR A 51 19.39 -17.17 13.96
C THR A 51 20.31 -18.37 13.76
N GLU A 52 21.58 -18.12 13.52
CA GLU A 52 22.59 -19.18 13.40
C GLU A 52 23.04 -19.67 14.78
N ALA A 53 23.09 -20.99 14.96
CA ALA A 53 23.42 -21.64 16.22
C ALA A 53 24.55 -22.68 16.06
N PRO A 54 25.77 -22.27 15.65
CA PRO A 54 26.86 -23.21 15.40
C PRO A 54 27.31 -23.90 16.70
N GLY A 55 27.41 -25.23 16.66
CA GLY A 55 27.87 -26.02 17.80
C GLY A 55 26.80 -26.34 18.86
N TYR A 56 25.58 -25.82 18.72
CA TYR A 56 24.45 -26.25 19.54
C TYR A 56 23.81 -27.52 18.98
N SER A 57 23.45 -28.44 19.87
CA SER A 57 22.53 -29.53 19.50
C SER A 57 21.13 -28.96 19.20
N PRO A 58 20.28 -29.66 18.42
CA PRO A 58 18.93 -29.19 18.12
C PRO A 58 18.11 -28.82 19.36
N LEU A 59 18.27 -29.57 20.45
CA LEU A 59 17.59 -29.31 21.72
C LEU A 59 18.10 -28.02 22.39
N GLU A 60 19.40 -27.77 22.36
CA GLU A 60 19.96 -26.55 22.94
C GLU A 60 19.62 -25.31 22.12
N ALA A 61 19.56 -25.44 20.79
CA ALA A 61 19.12 -24.36 19.91
C ALA A 61 17.65 -23.99 20.18
N GLU A 62 16.77 -24.97 20.36
CA GLU A 62 15.38 -24.73 20.75
C GLU A 62 15.30 -24.01 22.10
N GLN A 63 15.91 -24.58 23.14
CA GLN A 63 15.77 -24.11 24.52
C GLN A 63 16.42 -22.74 24.75
N ARG A 64 17.55 -22.47 24.09
CA ARG A 64 18.33 -21.24 24.32
C ARG A 64 18.06 -20.12 23.32
N ILE A 65 17.53 -20.44 22.14
CA ILE A 65 17.34 -19.46 21.07
C ILE A 65 15.87 -19.38 20.69
N THR A 66 15.29 -20.45 20.14
CA THR A 66 13.92 -20.41 19.60
C THR A 66 12.89 -20.05 20.68
N PHE A 67 12.90 -20.74 21.81
CA PHE A 67 11.90 -20.55 22.86
C PHE A 67 11.93 -19.14 23.49
N PRO A 68 13.10 -18.57 23.86
CA PRO A 68 13.17 -17.18 24.30
C PRO A 68 12.72 -16.17 23.24
N VAL A 69 13.06 -16.40 21.96
CA VAL A 69 12.68 -15.52 20.85
C VAL A 69 11.17 -15.53 20.63
N GLU A 70 10.55 -16.71 20.60
CA GLU A 70 9.09 -16.85 20.48
C GLU A 70 8.37 -16.20 21.67
N THR A 71 8.85 -16.42 22.89
CA THR A 71 8.26 -15.83 24.10
C THR A 71 8.36 -14.30 24.09
N ALA A 72 9.47 -13.74 23.62
CA ALA A 72 9.64 -12.29 23.50
C ALA A 72 8.70 -11.67 22.45
N ILE A 73 8.37 -12.40 21.38
CA ILE A 73 7.48 -11.95 20.29
C ILE A 73 6.01 -12.15 20.63
N ALA A 74 5.68 -13.21 21.37
CA ALA A 74 4.32 -13.52 21.80
C ALA A 74 3.72 -12.43 22.72
N GLY A 75 4.55 -11.52 23.21
CA GLY A 75 4.17 -10.44 24.11
C GLY A 75 4.09 -10.96 25.54
N ALA A 76 4.94 -10.40 26.41
CA ALA A 76 4.67 -10.42 27.85
C ALA A 76 3.45 -9.54 28.17
#